data_AF-A0A7K0BTX2-F1
#
_entry.id   AF-A0A7K0BTX2-F1
#
_cell.length_a   1.000
_cell.length_b   1.000
_cell.length_c   1.000
_cell.angle_alpha   90.00
_cell.angle_beta   90.00
_cell.angle_gamma   90.00
#
_symmetry.space_group_name_H-M   'P 1'
#
loop_
_entity.id
_entity.type
_entity.pdbx_description
1 polymer ?
#
loop_
_entity_poly.entity_id
_entity_poly.type
_entity_poly.pdbx_seq_one_letter_code
_entity_poly.pdbx_strand_id
1 'polypeptide(L)'
;MPSTERSPRELREALRRIENRTQFFRTRQAAAATPQARAAVAWDQWRALIRDAPEGLAVRLADELTATINGQLRELAREADQ
;
A
#
# COMPACT_ATOMS: atom_id res chain seq x y z
N MET A 1 16.73 14.61 -21.51
CA MET A 1 16.01 13.31 -21.43
C MET A 1 14.59 13.55 -21.92
N PRO A 2 14.02 12.74 -22.82
CA PRO A 2 12.62 12.93 -23.17
C PRO A 2 11.79 12.57 -21.93
N SER A 3 10.98 13.50 -21.45
CA SER A 3 9.99 13.24 -20.41
C SER A 3 9.04 12.17 -20.93
N THR A 4 9.17 10.94 -20.44
CA THR A 4 8.10 9.94 -20.56
C THR A 4 6.98 10.35 -19.61
N GLU A 5 6.27 11.41 -19.94
CA GLU A 5 4.92 11.60 -19.43
C GLU A 5 4.13 10.38 -19.86
N ARG A 6 3.89 9.46 -18.92
CA ARG A 6 3.04 8.29 -19.16
C ARG A 6 1.72 8.77 -19.73
N SER A 7 1.28 8.15 -20.81
CA SER A 7 0.05 8.57 -21.46
C SER A 7 -1.13 8.39 -20.48
N PRO A 8 -2.21 9.19 -20.59
CA PRO A 8 -3.41 9.04 -19.77
C PRO A 8 -4.03 7.63 -19.81
N ARG A 9 -3.70 6.83 -20.83
CA ARG A 9 -4.10 5.41 -20.92
C ARG A 9 -3.32 4.53 -19.95
N GLU A 10 -2.01 4.70 -19.86
CA GLU A 10 -1.15 3.91 -18.97
C GLU A 10 -1.46 4.17 -17.50
N LEU A 11 -1.83 5.41 -17.16
CA LEU A 11 -2.30 5.75 -15.82
C LEU A 11 -3.62 5.03 -15.50
N ARG A 12 -4.59 5.03 -16.42
CA ARG A 12 -5.86 4.32 -16.24
C ARG A 12 -5.67 2.81 -16.09
N GLU A 13 -4.79 2.21 -16.87
CA GLU A 13 -4.48 0.78 -16.76
C GLU A 13 -3.77 0.46 -15.44
N ALA A 14 -2.88 1.32 -14.96
CA ALA A 14 -2.25 1.17 -13.64
C ALA A 14 -3.27 1.27 -12.50
N LEU A 15 -4.17 2.25 -12.55
CA LEU A 15 -5.24 2.41 -11.56
C LEU A 15 -6.17 1.19 -11.53
N ARG A 16 -6.52 0.65 -12.70
CA ARG A 16 -7.34 -0.57 -12.78
C ARG A 16 -6.63 -1.80 -12.20
N ARG A 17 -5.32 -1.94 -12.40
CA ARG A 17 -4.52 -3.00 -11.77
C ARG A 17 -4.52 -2.87 -10.25
N ILE A 18 -4.34 -1.65 -9.74
CA ILE A 18 -4.39 -1.32 -8.30
C ILE A 18 -5.75 -1.68 -7.70
N GLU A 19 -6.85 -1.33 -8.37
CA GLU A 19 -8.21 -1.61 -7.92
C GLU A 19 -8.47 -3.12 -7.82
N ASN A 20 -8.18 -3.87 -8.90
CA ASN A 20 -8.32 -5.33 -8.92
C ASN A 20 -7.48 -5.99 -7.81
N ARG A 21 -6.25 -5.49 -7.60
CA ARG A 21 -5.35 -6.00 -6.56
C ARG A 21 -5.91 -5.74 -5.17
N THR A 22 -6.46 -4.55 -4.94
CA THR A 22 -7.10 -4.18 -3.68
C THR A 22 -8.27 -5.11 -3.37
N GLN A 23 -9.11 -5.42 -4.36
CA GLN A 23 -10.21 -6.37 -4.19
C GLN A 23 -9.70 -7.78 -3.80
N PHE A 24 -8.68 -8.28 -4.49
CA PHE A 24 -8.05 -9.58 -4.18
C PHE A 24 -7.57 -9.65 -2.72
N PHE A 25 -6.87 -8.63 -2.24
CA PHE A 25 -6.35 -8.63 -0.88
C PHE A 25 -7.43 -8.47 0.18
N ARG A 26 -8.52 -7.73 -0.09
CA ARG A 26 -9.68 -7.68 0.82
C ARG A 26 -10.28 -9.06 1.06
N THR A 27 -10.43 -9.86 0.01
CA THR A 27 -10.91 -11.25 0.14
C THR A 27 -9.96 -12.09 0.99
N ARG A 28 -8.64 -11.99 0.77
CA ARG A 28 -7.64 -12.71 1.58
C ARG A 28 -7.62 -12.26 3.05
N GLN A 29 -7.82 -10.97 3.30
CA GLN A 29 -7.83 -10.41 4.64
C GLN A 29 -9.05 -10.92 5.42
N ALA A 30 -10.21 -11.00 4.78
CA ALA A 30 -11.42 -11.58 5.36
C ALA A 30 -11.28 -13.07 5.68
N ALA A 31 -10.52 -13.82 4.86
CA ALA A 31 -10.26 -15.24 5.08
C ALA A 31 -9.17 -15.53 6.13
N ALA A 32 -8.42 -14.53 6.58
CA ALA A 32 -7.30 -14.71 7.49
C ALA A 32 -7.77 -14.81 8.95
N ALA A 33 -7.71 -16.02 9.52
CA ALA A 33 -8.24 -16.34 10.85
C ALA A 33 -7.47 -15.66 12.01
N THR A 34 -6.15 -15.50 11.90
CA THR A 34 -5.32 -14.96 12.98
C THR A 34 -4.95 -13.49 12.75
N PRO A 35 -4.70 -12.71 13.83
CA PRO A 35 -4.16 -11.36 13.70
C PRO A 35 -2.86 -11.30 12.87
N GLN A 36 -1.95 -12.26 13.07
CA GLN A 36 -0.68 -12.34 12.35
C GLN A 36 -0.90 -12.60 10.85
N ALA A 37 -1.84 -13.47 10.49
CA ALA A 37 -2.19 -13.71 9.10
C ALA A 37 -2.80 -12.46 8.44
N ARG A 38 -3.66 -11.72 9.16
CA ARG A 38 -4.19 -10.44 8.67
C ARG A 38 -3.08 -9.40 8.45
N ALA A 39 -2.12 -9.31 9.37
CA ALA A 39 -0.96 -8.42 9.23
C ALA A 39 -0.09 -8.79 8.03
N ALA A 40 0.18 -10.09 7.81
CA ALA A 40 0.92 -10.56 6.65
C ALA A 40 0.21 -10.24 5.32
N VAL A 41 -1.12 -10.44 5.26
CA VAL A 41 -1.92 -10.10 4.07
C VAL A 41 -1.89 -8.60 3.80
N ALA A 42 -2.01 -7.76 4.84
CA ALA A 42 -1.90 -6.32 4.68
C ALA A 42 -0.52 -5.91 4.15
N TRP A 43 0.57 -6.49 4.68
CA TRP A 43 1.93 -6.24 4.20
C TRP A 43 2.10 -6.63 2.71
N ASP A 44 1.58 -7.78 2.31
CA ASP A 44 1.62 -8.22 0.92
C ASP A 44 0.83 -7.30 -0.01
N GLN A 45 -0.31 -6.78 0.45
CA GLN A 45 -1.07 -5.77 -0.28
C GLN A 45 -0.23 -4.53 -0.53
N TRP A 46 0.42 -3.99 0.49
CA TRP A 46 1.27 -2.79 0.38
C TRP A 46 2.40 -2.97 -0.63
N ARG A 47 3.13 -4.10 -0.55
CA ARG A 47 4.20 -4.39 -1.51
C ARG A 47 3.69 -4.48 -2.94
N ALA A 48 2.53 -5.09 -3.15
CA ALA A 48 1.94 -5.21 -4.48
C ALA A 48 1.49 -3.85 -5.04
N LEU A 49 0.94 -2.96 -4.21
CA LEU A 49 0.53 -1.61 -4.62
C LEU A 49 1.70 -0.75 -5.07
N ILE A 50 2.80 -0.74 -4.30
CA ILE A 50 4.01 0.01 -4.65
C ILE A 50 4.60 -0.53 -5.96
N ARG A 51 4.68 -1.86 -6.11
CA ARG A 51 5.20 -2.50 -7.33
C ARG A 51 4.37 -2.18 -8.58
N ASP A 52 3.05 -2.16 -8.45
CA ASP A 52 2.14 -1.99 -9.59
C ASP A 52 1.93 -0.50 -9.96
N ALA A 53 2.36 0.43 -9.09
CA ALA A 53 2.23 1.88 -9.28
C ALA A 53 3.28 2.49 -10.23
N PRO A 54 2.97 3.61 -10.91
CA PRO A 54 3.99 4.45 -11.56
C PRO A 54 5.02 4.98 -10.57
N GLU A 55 6.26 5.21 -11.02
CA GLU A 55 7.40 5.59 -10.16
C GLU A 55 7.09 6.74 -9.20
N GLY A 56 6.59 7.89 -9.69
CA GLY A 56 6.24 9.02 -8.83
C GLY A 56 5.13 8.72 -7.82
N LEU A 57 4.17 7.84 -8.18
CA LEU A 57 3.14 7.39 -7.26
C LEU A 57 3.69 6.36 -6.26
N ALA A 58 4.59 5.48 -6.69
CA ALA A 58 5.22 4.47 -5.85
C ALA A 58 6.06 5.12 -4.73
N VAL A 59 6.83 6.16 -5.07
CA VAL A 59 7.57 6.96 -4.08
C VAL A 59 6.61 7.61 -3.09
N ARG A 60 5.58 8.30 -3.59
CA ARG A 60 4.59 8.95 -2.72
C ARG A 60 3.88 7.97 -1.79
N LEU A 61 3.47 6.80 -2.30
CA LEU A 61 2.84 5.74 -1.52
C LEU A 61 3.77 5.18 -0.46
N ALA A 62 5.06 5.03 -0.77
CA ALA A 62 6.06 4.57 0.21
C ALA A 62 6.22 5.58 1.34
N ASP A 63 6.35 6.88 1.01
CA ASP A 63 6.50 7.95 2.01
C ASP A 63 5.26 8.07 2.91
N GLU A 64 4.05 8.05 2.34
CA GLU A 64 2.78 8.09 3.08
C GLU A 64 2.65 6.89 4.04
N LEU A 65 3.08 5.70 3.60
CA LEU A 65 3.07 4.50 4.44
C LEU A 65 4.06 4.62 5.61
N THR A 66 5.29 5.05 5.34
CA THR A 66 6.30 5.26 6.38
C THR A 66 5.86 6.30 7.40
N ALA A 67 5.29 7.43 6.95
CA ALA A 67 4.75 8.45 7.83
C ALA A 67 3.63 7.90 8.73
N THR A 68 2.70 7.15 8.16
CA THR A 68 1.58 6.54 8.89
C THR A 68 2.06 5.56 9.96
N ILE A 69 2.97 4.64 9.60
CA ILE A 69 3.53 3.65 10.53
C ILE A 69 4.26 4.35 11.67
N ASN A 70 5.12 5.34 11.36
CA ASN A 70 5.84 6.09 12.38
C ASN A 70 4.89 6.86 13.31
N GLY A 71 3.80 7.41 12.78
CA GLY A 71 2.75 8.02 13.58
C GLY A 71 2.13 7.05 14.56
N GLN A 72 1.71 5.87 14.09
CA GLN A 72 1.11 4.83 14.94
C GLN A 72 2.08 4.31 16.00
N LEU A 73 3.35 4.09 15.66
CA LEU A 73 4.36 3.65 16.62
C LEU A 73 4.58 4.69 17.73
N ARG A 74 4.53 5.98 17.40
CA ARG A 74 4.65 7.07 18.39
C ARG A 74 3.43 7.16 19.30
N GLU A 75 2.23 6.87 18.81
CA GLU A 75 1.02 6.78 19.65
C GLU A 75 1.13 5.58 20.61
N LEU A 76 1.47 4.39 20.09
CA LEU A 76 1.63 3.19 20.91
C LEU A 76 2.73 3.34 21.97
N ALA A 77 3.84 4.01 21.65
CA ALA A 77 4.88 4.31 22.64
C ALA A 77 4.35 5.22 23.75
N ARG A 78 3.56 6.24 23.41
CA ARG A 78 2.93 7.15 24.39
C ARG A 78 1.90 6.47 25.28
N GLU A 79 1.17 5.49 24.76
CA GLU A 79 0.24 4.68 25.54
C GLU A 79 0.96 3.74 26.51
N ALA A 80 2.15 3.25 26.14
CA ALA A 80 2.94 2.36 26.99
C ALA A 80 3.67 3.09 28.14
N ASP A 81 3.91 4.39 28.01
CA ASP A 81 4.54 5.24 29.03
C ASP A 81 3.55 5.80 30.08
N GLN A 82 2.24 5.52 29.94
CA GLN A 82 1.15 5.94 30.85
C GLN A 82 0.73 4.80 31.79
#